data_AF-A0A0T2N182-F1
#
_entry.id   AF-A0A0T2N182-F1
#
_cell.length_a   1.000
_cell.length_b   1.000
_cell.length_c   1.000
_cell.angle_alpha   90.00
_cell.angle_beta   90.00
_cell.angle_gamma   90.00
#
_symmetry.space_group_name_H-M   'P 1'
#
loop_
_entity.id
_entity.type
_entity.pdbx_description
1 polymer ?
#
loop_
_entity_poly.entity_id
_entity_poly.type
_entity_poly.pdbx_seq_one_letter_code
_entity_poly.pdbx_strand_id
1 'polypeptide(L)'
;MPRISEYYFRSAILFLIVGISVGIHMEISQNHNVIGAHAHINLLGWVTSALFGGYYALNPAKAAGRLPMIQYVVYTLGVAMMAVSLYLLLAGNEALGPVVAVSSLVTFIGVLLFAWVVWTPARA
;
A
#
# COMPACT_ATOMS: atom_id res chain seq x y z
N MET A 1 -21.41 0.91 -1.99
CA MET A 1 -20.10 1.07 -1.33
C MET A 1 -19.62 2.50 -1.51
N PRO A 2 -18.93 3.12 -0.53
CA PRO A 2 -18.29 4.41 -0.72
C PRO A 2 -17.20 4.35 -1.81
N ARG A 3 -17.06 5.40 -2.62
CA ARG A 3 -16.09 5.45 -3.73
C ARG A 3 -14.65 5.13 -3.32
N ILE A 4 -14.26 5.56 -2.11
CA ILE A 4 -12.91 5.31 -1.58
C ILE A 4 -12.64 3.82 -1.35
N SER A 5 -13.66 3.07 -0.95
CA SER A 5 -13.57 1.62 -0.77
C SER A 5 -13.29 0.95 -2.12
N GLU A 6 -14.00 1.35 -3.18
CA GLU A 6 -13.75 0.83 -4.52
C GLU A 6 -12.33 1.16 -5.00
N TYR A 7 -11.83 2.37 -4.76
CA TYR A 7 -10.46 2.74 -5.14
C TYR A 7 -9.42 1.89 -4.43
N TYR A 8 -9.61 1.64 -3.13
CA TYR A 8 -8.76 0.72 -2.39
C TYR A 8 -8.77 -0.70 -2.96
N PHE A 9 -9.95 -1.28 -3.22
CA PHE A 9 -10.02 -2.63 -3.79
C PHE A 9 -9.42 -2.70 -5.20
N ARG A 10 -9.64 -1.69 -6.04
CA ARG A 10 -9.04 -1.60 -7.39
C ARG A 10 -7.52 -1.49 -7.33
N SER A 11 -6.97 -0.68 -6.44
CA SER A 11 -5.52 -0.60 -6.25
C SER A 11 -4.94 -1.86 -5.63
N ALA A 12 -5.63 -2.44 -4.65
CA ALA A 12 -5.22 -3.66 -3.99
C ALA A 12 -5.05 -4.80 -5.00
N ILE A 13 -6.05 -5.04 -5.87
CA ILE A 13 -5.96 -6.16 -6.83
C ILE A 13 -4.79 -5.98 -7.81
N LEU A 14 -4.46 -4.73 -8.19
CA LEU A 14 -3.28 -4.44 -8.99
C LEU A 14 -1.99 -4.79 -8.25
N PHE A 15 -1.88 -4.43 -6.96
CA PHE A 15 -0.73 -4.83 -6.14
C PHE A 15 -0.64 -6.35 -5.98
N LEU A 16 -1.76 -7.06 -5.84
CA LEU A 16 -1.75 -8.52 -5.76
C LEU A 16 -1.20 -9.14 -7.05
N ILE A 17 -1.66 -8.66 -8.21
CA ILE A 17 -1.16 -9.12 -9.52
C ILE A 17 0.35 -8.92 -9.59
N VAL A 18 0.85 -7.72 -9.28
CA VAL A 18 2.29 -7.42 -9.28
C VAL A 18 3.04 -8.30 -8.27
N GLY A 19 2.50 -8.46 -7.06
CA GLY A 19 3.10 -9.27 -6.00
C GLY A 19 3.26 -10.72 -6.39
N ILE A 20 2.22 -11.33 -6.97
CA ILE A 20 2.27 -12.70 -7.50
C ILE A 20 3.25 -12.79 -8.67
N SER A 21 3.26 -11.83 -9.60
CA SER A 21 4.22 -11.82 -10.71
C SER A 21 5.67 -11.80 -10.22
N VAL A 22 5.99 -11.01 -9.18
CA VAL A 22 7.31 -11.03 -8.55
C VAL A 22 7.60 -12.39 -7.91
N GLY A 23 6.62 -13.00 -7.23
CA GLY A 23 6.73 -14.33 -6.65
C GLY A 23 7.09 -15.41 -7.68
N ILE A 24 6.35 -15.43 -8.79
CA ILE A 24 6.60 -16.34 -9.91
C ILE A 24 7.99 -16.10 -10.50
N HIS A 25 8.40 -14.85 -10.68
CA HIS A 25 9.73 -14.53 -11.20
C HIS A 25 10.85 -15.02 -10.26
N MET A 26 10.70 -14.88 -8.94
CA MET A 26 11.68 -15.40 -7.97
C MET A 26 11.84 -16.91 -8.10
N GLU A 27 10.73 -17.65 -8.22
CA GLU A 27 10.78 -19.10 -8.38
C GLU A 27 11.40 -19.49 -9.73
N ILE A 28 10.99 -18.88 -10.84
CA ILE A 28 11.55 -19.20 -12.17
C ILE A 28 13.06 -18.92 -12.22
N SER A 29 13.51 -17.82 -11.62
CA SER A 29 14.93 -17.44 -11.60
C SER A 29 15.73 -18.10 -10.48
N GLN A 30 15.08 -18.80 -9.56
CA GLN A 30 15.64 -19.31 -8.29
C GLN A 30 16.35 -18.24 -7.45
N ASN A 31 16.10 -16.96 -7.72
CA ASN A 31 16.71 -15.83 -7.03
C ASN A 31 15.70 -15.18 -6.08
N HIS A 32 15.98 -15.30 -4.78
CA HIS A 32 15.10 -14.84 -3.70
C HIS A 32 15.56 -13.52 -3.06
N ASN A 33 16.50 -12.79 -3.67
CA ASN A 33 17.02 -11.53 -3.12
C ASN A 33 15.92 -10.48 -2.88
N VAL A 34 14.87 -10.49 -3.72
CA VAL A 34 13.75 -9.52 -3.66
C VAL A 34 12.57 -10.01 -2.81
N ILE A 35 12.75 -11.05 -1.98
CA ILE A 35 11.68 -11.60 -1.13
C ILE A 35 11.05 -10.54 -0.21
N GLY A 36 11.86 -9.59 0.27
CA GLY A 36 11.39 -8.46 1.06
C GLY A 36 10.40 -7.58 0.28
N ALA A 37 10.73 -7.21 -0.96
CA ALA A 37 9.84 -6.43 -1.83
C ALA A 37 8.54 -7.21 -2.14
N HIS A 38 8.64 -8.50 -2.47
CA HIS A 38 7.48 -9.36 -2.70
C HIS A 38 6.52 -9.38 -1.49
N ALA A 39 7.05 -9.56 -0.27
CA ALA A 39 6.25 -9.58 0.94
C ALA A 39 5.55 -8.23 1.19
N HIS A 40 6.23 -7.11 0.99
CA HIS A 40 5.65 -5.78 1.20
C HIS A 40 4.56 -5.45 0.17
N ILE A 41 4.75 -5.86 -1.10
CA ILE A 41 3.73 -5.66 -2.14
C ILE A 41 2.43 -6.42 -1.79
N ASN A 42 2.53 -7.66 -1.33
CA ASN A 42 1.35 -8.44 -0.98
C ASN A 42 0.73 -8.01 0.36
N LEU A 43 1.55 -7.73 1.38
CA LEU A 43 1.03 -7.38 2.70
C LEU A 43 0.51 -5.93 2.74
N LEU A 44 1.34 -4.94 2.41
CA LEU A 44 0.96 -3.52 2.44
C LEU A 44 0.15 -3.13 1.20
N GLY A 45 0.57 -3.58 0.02
CA GLY A 45 -0.11 -3.27 -1.23
C GLY A 45 -1.48 -3.93 -1.34
N TRP A 46 -1.57 -5.26 -1.18
CA TRP A 46 -2.83 -5.99 -1.27
C TRP A 46 -3.61 -6.04 0.05
N VAL A 47 -3.11 -6.75 1.07
CA VAL A 47 -3.89 -7.07 2.27
C VAL A 47 -4.30 -5.80 3.03
N THR A 48 -3.36 -4.92 3.36
CA THR A 48 -3.66 -3.70 4.11
C THR A 48 -4.59 -2.76 3.35
N SER A 49 -4.37 -2.57 2.03
CA SER A 49 -5.29 -1.79 1.18
C SER A 49 -6.70 -2.37 1.16
N ALA A 50 -6.84 -3.70 1.06
CA ALA A 50 -8.14 -4.36 1.11
C ALA A 50 -8.82 -4.18 2.48
N LEU A 51 -8.06 -4.23 3.58
CA LEU A 51 -8.57 -3.95 4.93
C LEU A 51 -9.05 -2.50 5.08
N PHE A 52 -8.30 -1.52 4.55
CA PHE A 52 -8.74 -0.12 4.52
C PHE A 52 -10.02 0.05 3.71
N GLY A 53 -10.06 -0.52 2.51
CA GLY A 53 -11.25 -0.52 1.66
C GLY A 53 -12.45 -1.15 2.35
N GLY A 54 -12.27 -2.30 3.01
CA GLY A 54 -13.29 -2.99 3.79
C GLY A 54 -13.78 -2.17 4.98
N TYR A 55 -12.86 -1.55 5.73
CA TYR A 55 -13.22 -0.67 6.83
C TYR A 55 -14.10 0.50 6.39
N TYR A 56 -13.74 1.17 5.29
CA TYR A 56 -14.54 2.25 4.73
C TYR A 56 -15.90 1.76 4.19
N ALA A 57 -15.97 0.53 3.64
CA ALA A 57 -17.25 -0.04 3.23
C ALA A 57 -18.21 -0.28 4.41
N LEU A 58 -17.67 -0.77 5.53
CA LEU A 58 -18.41 -1.07 6.74
C LEU A 58 -18.72 0.19 7.57
N ASN A 59 -17.97 1.28 7.39
CA ASN A 59 -18.15 2.55 8.10
C ASN A 59 -18.35 3.74 7.13
N PRO A 60 -19.47 3.82 6.38
CA PRO A 60 -19.66 4.84 5.34
C PRO A 60 -19.55 6.28 5.83
N ALA A 61 -19.97 6.57 7.08
CA ALA A 61 -19.87 7.91 7.66
C ALA A 61 -18.41 8.36 7.87
N LYS A 62 -17.48 7.41 8.11
CA LYS A 62 -16.03 7.69 8.18
C LYS A 62 -15.38 7.77 6.80
N ALA A 63 -16.04 7.28 5.75
CA ALA A 63 -15.60 7.42 4.37
C ALA A 63 -15.95 8.79 3.75
N ALA A 64 -16.68 9.63 4.48
CA ALA A 64 -17.06 10.97 4.04
C ALA A 64 -15.94 12.02 4.26
N GLY A 65 -15.95 13.07 3.44
CA GLY A 65 -15.02 14.18 3.52
C GLY A 65 -13.70 13.97 2.76
N ARG A 66 -12.74 14.87 2.98
CA ARG A 66 -11.47 14.90 2.23
C ARG A 66 -10.39 13.98 2.80
N LEU A 67 -10.43 13.70 4.10
CA LEU A 67 -9.37 12.97 4.79
C LEU A 67 -9.20 11.52 4.27
N PRO A 68 -10.26 10.72 4.05
CA PRO A 68 -10.11 9.37 3.48
C PRO A 68 -9.43 9.37 2.11
N MET A 69 -9.73 10.37 1.27
CA MET A 69 -9.10 10.53 -0.03
C MET A 69 -7.62 10.91 0.08
N ILE A 70 -7.27 11.83 0.98
CA ILE A 70 -5.87 12.20 1.24
C ILE A 70 -5.10 10.97 1.74
N GLN A 71 -5.69 10.25 2.69
CA GLN A 71 -5.13 9.03 3.26
C GLN A 71 -4.87 7.97 2.18
N TYR A 72 -5.83 7.74 1.28
CA TYR A 72 -5.66 6.86 0.12
C TYR A 72 -4.53 7.28 -0.80
N VAL A 73 -4.51 8.53 -1.25
CA VAL A 73 -3.46 9.00 -2.18
C VAL A 73 -2.08 8.88 -1.55
N VAL A 74 -1.92 9.34 -0.31
CA VAL A 74 -0.65 9.28 0.42
C VAL A 74 -0.20 7.82 0.61
N TYR A 75 -1.09 6.95 1.07
CA TYR A 75 -0.75 5.55 1.33
C TYR A 75 -0.44 4.79 0.05
N THR A 76 -1.30 4.86 -0.97
CA THR A 76 -1.13 4.11 -2.21
C THR A 76 0.10 4.56 -3.00
N LEU A 77 0.37 5.87 -3.07
CA LEU A 77 1.61 6.36 -3.71
C LEU A 77 2.85 5.99 -2.91
N GLY A 78 2.80 6.10 -1.59
CA GLY A 78 3.88 5.66 -0.70
C GLY A 78 4.24 4.19 -0.93
N VAL A 79 3.23 3.31 -0.90
CA VAL A 79 3.44 1.86 -1.12
C VAL A 79 3.92 1.57 -2.53
N ALA A 80 3.37 2.22 -3.56
CA ALA A 80 3.82 2.03 -4.94
C ALA A 80 5.29 2.42 -5.12
N MET A 81 5.68 3.60 -4.62
CA MET A 81 7.07 4.05 -4.69
C MET A 81 8.00 3.14 -3.87
N MET A 82 7.58 2.74 -2.68
CA MET A 82 8.36 1.85 -1.82
C MET A 82 8.53 0.48 -2.47
N ALA A 83 7.48 -0.10 -3.05
CA ALA A 83 7.54 -1.38 -3.76
C ALA A 83 8.56 -1.35 -4.90
N VAL A 84 8.50 -0.34 -5.77
CA VAL A 84 9.41 -0.22 -6.93
C VAL A 84 10.84 0.04 -6.48
N SER A 85 11.04 1.02 -5.58
CA SER A 85 12.39 1.37 -5.12
C SER A 85 13.05 0.25 -4.31
N LEU A 86 12.30 -0.45 -3.46
CA LEU A 86 12.82 -1.57 -2.67
C LEU A 86 13.16 -2.77 -3.57
N TYR A 87 12.33 -3.06 -4.57
CA TYR A 87 12.65 -4.10 -5.54
C TYR A 87 13.98 -3.82 -6.23
N LEU A 88 14.17 -2.61 -6.75
CA LEU A 88 15.39 -2.21 -7.46
C LEU A 88 16.62 -2.16 -6.53
N LEU A 89 16.44 -1.70 -5.28
CA LEU A 89 17.48 -1.73 -4.26
C LEU A 89 17.97 -3.17 -4.03
N LEU A 90 17.04 -4.09 -3.79
CA LEU A 90 17.34 -5.51 -3.55
C LEU A 90 17.85 -6.24 -4.80
N ALA A 91 17.55 -5.71 -5.99
CA ALA A 91 18.13 -6.16 -7.25
C ALA A 91 19.56 -5.64 -7.50
N GLY A 92 20.13 -4.85 -6.58
CA GLY A 92 21.53 -4.41 -6.61
C GLY A 92 21.73 -2.90 -6.81
N ASN A 93 20.67 -2.09 -6.89
CA ASN A 93 20.80 -0.64 -7.03
C ASN A 93 20.85 0.07 -5.67
N GLU A 94 22.02 0.06 -5.02
CA GLU A 94 22.24 0.65 -3.69
C GLU A 94 21.92 2.14 -3.60
N ALA A 95 21.98 2.89 -4.71
CA ALA A 95 21.68 4.32 -4.74
C ALA A 95 20.21 4.64 -4.41
N LEU A 96 19.31 3.65 -4.42
CA LEU A 96 17.91 3.84 -4.08
C LEU A 96 17.59 3.78 -2.58
N GLY A 97 18.57 3.51 -1.71
CA GLY A 97 18.39 3.51 -0.26
C GLY A 97 17.62 4.73 0.29
N PRO A 98 17.97 5.97 -0.10
CA PRO A 98 17.24 7.16 0.31
C PRO A 98 15.78 7.20 -0.20
N VAL A 99 15.51 6.71 -1.40
CA VAL A 99 14.15 6.67 -1.98
C VAL A 99 13.28 5.69 -1.23
N VAL A 100 13.83 4.52 -0.86
CA VAL A 100 13.16 3.54 -0.02
C VAL A 100 12.82 4.16 1.34
N ALA A 101 13.76 4.84 1.98
CA ALA A 101 13.52 5.50 3.27
C ALA A 101 12.39 6.54 3.19
N VAL A 102 12.44 7.45 2.21
CA VAL A 102 11.41 8.50 2.04
C VAL A 102 10.04 7.88 1.74
N SER A 103 9.96 6.93 0.82
CA SER A 103 8.68 6.27 0.47
C SER A 103 8.11 5.44 1.63
N SER A 104 8.97 4.87 2.48
CA SER A 104 8.55 4.18 3.71
C SER A 104 7.94 5.14 4.72
N LEU A 105 8.52 6.34 4.88
CA LEU A 105 7.95 7.40 5.73
C LEU A 105 6.60 7.90 5.19
N VAL A 106 6.47 8.07 3.87
CA VAL A 106 5.19 8.44 3.24
C VAL A 106 4.13 7.36 3.48
N THR A 107 4.49 6.09 3.31
CA THR A 107 3.61 4.95 3.63
C THR A 107 3.18 4.98 5.09
N PHE A 108 4.11 5.21 6.01
CA PHE A 108 3.84 5.33 7.44
C PHE A 108 2.88 6.48 7.76
N ILE A 109 3.05 7.65 7.15
CA ILE A 109 2.10 8.77 7.26
C ILE A 109 0.70 8.33 6.79
N GLY A 110 0.60 7.59 5.68
CA GLY A 110 -0.66 7.04 5.20
C GLY A 110 -1.36 6.12 6.23
N VAL A 111 -0.59 5.34 6.98
CA VAL A 111 -1.11 4.53 8.10
C VAL A 111 -1.55 5.41 9.26
N LEU A 112 -0.76 6.41 9.66
CA LEU A 112 -1.12 7.34 10.74
C LEU A 112 -2.41 8.10 10.43
N LEU A 113 -2.61 8.52 9.18
CA LEU A 113 -3.84 9.15 8.73
C LEU A 113 -5.04 8.19 8.85
N PHE A 114 -4.88 6.92 8.50
CA PHE A 114 -5.92 5.92 8.69
C PHE A 114 -6.22 5.70 10.17
N ALA A 115 -5.18 5.61 10.98
CA ALA A 115 -5.29 5.47 12.42
C ALA A 115 -6.12 6.63 13.02
N TRP A 116 -5.83 7.87 12.61
CA TRP A 116 -6.63 9.04 12.99
C TRP A 116 -8.11 8.93 12.56
N VAL A 117 -8.38 8.45 11.34
CA VAL A 117 -9.76 8.19 10.87
C VAL A 117 -10.47 7.16 11.75
N VAL A 118 -9.77 6.12 12.20
CA VAL A 118 -10.34 5.08 13.08
C VAL A 118 -10.71 5.66 14.45
N TRP A 119 -9.83 6.45 15.07
CA TRP A 119 -10.06 7.00 16.42
C TRP A 119 -10.98 8.22 16.47
N THR A 120 -11.13 8.97 15.38
CA THR A 120 -12.02 10.15 15.38
C THR A 120 -13.50 9.76 15.22
N PRO A 121 -14.44 10.44 15.89
CA PRO A 121 -15.86 10.17 15.71
C PRO A 121 -16.29 10.28 14.24
N ALA A 122 -17.23 9.44 13.82
CA ALA A 122 -17.85 9.60 12.51
C ALA A 122 -18.49 10.99 12.43
N ARG A 123 -18.28 11.68 11.31
CA ARG A 123 -18.94 12.97 11.09
C ARG A 123 -20.42 12.69 10.87
N ALA A 124 -21.25 13.28 11.73
CA ALA A 124 -22.71 13.23 11.63
C ALA A 124 -23.20 13.99 10.39
#